data_AF-A0A1J5P6W8-F1
#
_entry.id   AF-A0A1J5P6W8-F1
#
_cell.length_a   1.000
_cell.length_b   1.000
_cell.length_c   1.000
_cell.angle_alpha   90.00
_cell.angle_beta   90.00
_cell.angle_gamma   90.00
#
_symmetry.space_group_name_H-M   'P 1'
#
loop_
_entity.id
_entity.type
_entity.pdbx_description
1 polymer ?
#
loop_
_entity_poly.entity_id
_entity_poly.type
_entity_poly.pdbx_seq_one_letter_code
_entity_poly.pdbx_strand_id
1 'polypeptide(L)'
;MQGVAPDATPNRKPDMVWPMTIRWPLAIWDWMFVRDTTFVPDPKQSAQWNRGAYLVEGLGHCGSCHTPRGLFFQEKALSSRGSNGDLYLSGARVENWFASNLRSKCMQRWTEADFAELLQTGKTMNFTALGSMTEVIDHSTQHLKRDDLQAIAMYVKSLKPVASTEAAAKPATASVQRGAALYTQHCAACHQPNGQGVPLAFPGLAANATVQCIDPLNAIRVILAGGATVQTEKSPQSMVMPPFGEVLDDRQIADIVTYIRATWGNSASEVSRDQVKTVRAAIKH
;
A
#
# COMPACT_ATOMS: atom_id res chain seq x y z
N MET A 1 16.49 19.99 0.81
CA MET A 1 17.24 18.94 0.09
C MET A 1 18.70 19.33 0.17
N GLN A 2 19.57 18.44 0.65
CA GLN A 2 21.00 18.65 0.45
C GLN A 2 21.27 18.40 -1.04
N GLY A 3 21.90 19.36 -1.73
CA GLY A 3 22.23 19.18 -3.14
C GLY A 3 23.20 18.00 -3.30
N VAL A 4 22.94 17.13 -4.27
CA VAL A 4 23.90 16.09 -4.65
C VAL A 4 24.93 16.68 -5.61
N ALA A 5 26.20 16.33 -5.42
CA ALA A 5 27.25 16.72 -6.36
C ALA A 5 27.01 16.05 -7.72
N PRO A 6 27.25 16.74 -8.84
CA PRO A 6 27.11 16.15 -10.17
C PRO A 6 28.06 14.96 -10.33
N ASP A 7 27.54 13.84 -10.80
CA ASP A 7 28.32 12.67 -11.18
C ASP A 7 28.90 12.87 -12.58
N ALA A 8 30.23 12.72 -12.71
CA ALA A 8 30.93 12.82 -13.99
C ALA A 8 30.76 11.57 -14.88
N THR A 9 30.06 10.54 -14.40
CA THR A 9 29.75 9.32 -15.15
C THR A 9 28.98 9.66 -16.44
N PRO A 10 29.52 9.32 -17.63
CA PRO A 10 28.82 9.56 -18.88
C PRO A 10 27.49 8.80 -18.93
N ASN A 11 26.45 9.46 -19.46
CA ASN A 11 25.16 8.82 -19.68
C ASN A 11 25.31 7.57 -20.56
N ARG A 12 24.73 6.45 -20.10
CA ARG A 12 24.66 5.22 -20.90
C ARG A 12 23.84 5.50 -22.16
N LYS A 13 24.23 4.86 -23.26
CA LYS A 13 23.42 4.92 -24.49
C LYS A 13 22.03 4.31 -24.21
N PRO A 14 20.95 4.83 -24.80
CA PRO A 14 19.62 4.25 -24.61
C PRO A 14 19.58 2.80 -25.13
N ASP A 15 19.32 1.84 -24.25
CA ASP A 15 19.19 0.41 -24.60
C ASP A 15 17.80 0.05 -25.17
N MET A 16 16.91 1.04 -25.30
CA MET A 16 15.57 0.83 -25.84
C MET A 16 15.64 0.41 -27.31
N VAL A 17 15.10 -0.77 -27.60
CA VAL A 17 14.99 -1.28 -28.97
C VAL A 17 13.79 -0.68 -29.67
N TRP A 18 13.87 -0.53 -30.99
CA TRP A 18 12.71 -0.18 -31.80
C TRP A 18 11.59 -1.22 -31.61
N PRO A 19 10.31 -0.82 -31.47
CA PRO A 19 9.75 0.52 -31.59
C PRO A 19 9.65 1.33 -30.28
N MET A 20 10.20 0.84 -29.15
CA MET A 20 10.11 1.54 -27.86
C MET A 20 10.86 2.87 -27.80
N THR A 21 11.68 3.19 -28.81
CA THR A 21 12.33 4.49 -28.97
C THR A 21 11.40 5.60 -29.49
N ILE A 22 10.22 5.25 -29.98
CA ILE A 22 9.27 6.20 -30.57
C ILE A 22 8.60 7.02 -29.46
N ARG A 23 8.90 8.33 -29.40
CA ARG A 23 8.41 9.23 -28.34
C ARG A 23 7.17 10.06 -28.70
N TRP A 24 6.83 10.23 -29.97
CA TRP A 24 5.70 11.08 -30.37
C TRP A 24 4.35 10.67 -29.76
N PRO A 25 4.06 9.38 -29.46
CA PRO A 25 2.81 9.02 -28.77
C PRO A 25 2.73 9.61 -27.36
N LEU A 26 3.87 9.75 -26.66
CA LEU A 26 3.90 10.40 -25.35
C LEU A 26 3.55 11.88 -25.46
N ALA A 27 3.97 12.56 -26.54
CA ALA A 27 3.59 13.96 -26.74
C ALA A 27 2.06 14.14 -26.88
N ILE A 28 1.37 13.20 -27.52
CA ILE A 28 -0.09 13.19 -27.61
C ILE A 28 -0.70 12.92 -26.23
N TRP A 29 -0.17 11.94 -25.51
CA TRP A 29 -0.63 11.62 -24.17
C TRP A 29 -0.46 12.79 -23.21
N ASP A 30 0.70 13.47 -23.26
CA ASP A 30 1.00 14.65 -22.47
C ASP A 30 0.00 15.76 -22.76
N TRP A 31 -0.25 16.05 -24.04
CA TRP A 31 -1.26 17.04 -24.45
C TRP A 31 -2.67 16.73 -23.91
N MET A 32 -3.03 15.44 -23.79
CA MET A 32 -4.35 15.03 -23.29
C MET A 32 -4.47 15.06 -21.76
N PHE A 33 -3.40 14.77 -21.02
CA PHE A 33 -3.50 14.42 -19.60
C PHE A 33 -2.61 15.21 -18.66
N VAL A 34 -1.52 15.80 -19.14
CA VAL A 34 -0.62 16.59 -18.30
C VAL A 34 -1.24 17.96 -18.04
N ARG A 35 -1.26 18.35 -16.77
CA ARG A 35 -1.70 19.69 -16.35
C ARG A 35 -0.47 20.51 -15.97
N ASP A 36 -0.27 21.62 -16.66
CA ASP A 36 0.78 22.58 -16.32
C ASP A 36 0.31 23.50 -15.19
N THR A 37 0.22 22.94 -13.98
CA THR A 37 -0.21 23.69 -12.79
C THR A 37 0.74 23.42 -11.64
N THR A 38 1.26 24.48 -11.04
CA THR A 38 2.04 24.41 -9.80
C THR A 38 1.13 24.27 -8.60
N PHE A 39 1.64 23.68 -7.51
CA PHE A 39 0.93 23.65 -6.24
C PHE A 39 0.62 25.07 -5.74
N VAL A 40 -0.64 25.30 -5.37
CA VAL A 40 -1.11 26.56 -4.78
C VAL A 40 -1.54 26.29 -3.34
N PRO A 41 -0.90 26.91 -2.33
CA PRO A 41 -1.32 26.78 -0.95
C PRO A 41 -2.77 27.23 -0.73
N ASP A 42 -3.51 26.48 0.11
CA ASP A 42 -4.84 26.88 0.54
C ASP A 42 -4.71 27.90 1.69
N PRO A 43 -5.20 29.15 1.52
CA PRO A 43 -5.10 30.18 2.55
C PRO A 43 -5.93 29.89 3.81
N LYS A 44 -6.86 28.92 3.75
CA LYS A 44 -7.67 28.49 4.90
C LYS A 44 -6.99 27.41 5.74
N GLN A 45 -5.85 26.90 5.29
CA GLN A 45 -5.14 25.79 5.92
C GLN A 45 -3.84 26.27 6.57
N SER A 46 -3.37 25.50 7.57
CA SER A 46 -2.11 25.80 8.24
C SER A 46 -0.91 25.66 7.30
N ALA A 47 0.21 26.28 7.66
CA ALA A 47 1.46 26.10 6.92
C ALA A 47 1.91 24.63 6.88
N GLN A 48 1.71 23.90 7.97
CA GLN A 48 2.03 22.47 8.06
C GLN A 48 1.13 21.62 7.16
N TRP A 49 -0.17 21.92 7.11
CA TRP A 49 -1.09 21.24 6.19
C TRP A 49 -0.70 21.50 4.74
N ASN A 50 -0.40 22.75 4.38
CA ASN A 50 0.02 23.12 3.03
C ASN A 50 1.37 22.48 2.66
N ARG A 51 2.28 22.33 3.61
CA ARG A 51 3.52 21.57 3.43
C ARG A 51 3.24 20.11 3.12
N GLY A 52 2.30 19.49 3.85
CA GLY A 52 1.86 18.12 3.60
C GLY A 52 1.22 17.95 2.23
N ALA A 53 0.29 18.84 1.88
CA ALA A 53 -0.36 18.84 0.58
C ALA A 53 0.66 18.98 -0.56
N TYR A 54 1.64 19.87 -0.43
CA TYR A 54 2.72 20.03 -1.39
C TYR A 54 3.56 18.76 -1.57
N LEU A 55 3.89 18.08 -0.47
CA LEU A 55 4.65 16.84 -0.51
C LEU A 55 3.84 15.68 -1.10
N VAL A 56 2.54 15.59 -0.82
CA VAL A 56 1.71 14.46 -1.24
C VAL A 56 1.15 14.63 -2.67
N GLU A 57 0.68 15.83 -3.03
CA GLU A 57 0.14 16.17 -4.36
C GLU A 57 1.26 16.38 -5.41
N GLY A 58 2.46 16.76 -4.97
CA GLY A 58 3.60 17.07 -5.83
C GLY A 58 4.75 16.07 -5.68
N LEU A 59 5.76 16.47 -4.91
CA LEU A 59 7.10 15.84 -4.90
C LEU A 59 7.13 14.35 -4.51
N GLY A 60 6.22 13.92 -3.65
CA GLY A 60 6.16 12.55 -3.15
C GLY A 60 5.41 11.60 -4.08
N HIS A 61 4.71 12.13 -5.10
CA HIS A 61 3.95 11.34 -6.09
C HIS A 61 3.06 10.26 -5.46
N CYS A 62 2.49 10.51 -4.27
CA CYS A 62 1.69 9.52 -3.57
C CYS A 62 0.46 9.11 -4.39
N GLY A 63 -0.09 10.06 -5.17
CA GLY A 63 -1.16 9.83 -6.13
C GLY A 63 -0.80 8.80 -7.20
N SER A 64 0.46 8.70 -7.61
CA SER A 64 0.86 7.83 -8.72
C SER A 64 0.63 6.35 -8.45
N CYS A 65 0.66 5.95 -7.18
CA CYS A 65 0.30 4.59 -6.74
C CYS A 65 -1.09 4.53 -6.09
N HIS A 66 -1.48 5.51 -5.28
CA HIS A 66 -2.71 5.45 -4.49
C HIS A 66 -3.95 6.05 -5.17
N THR A 67 -3.85 6.53 -6.42
CA THR A 67 -5.00 6.99 -7.22
C THR A 67 -5.25 6.03 -8.39
N PRO A 68 -6.51 5.65 -8.68
CA PRO A 68 -6.82 4.79 -9.80
C PRO A 68 -6.41 5.41 -11.14
N ARG A 69 -5.96 4.55 -12.06
CA ARG A 69 -5.61 4.93 -13.43
C ARG A 69 -6.82 4.86 -14.36
N GLY A 70 -6.83 5.70 -15.39
CA GLY A 70 -7.80 5.66 -16.48
C GLY A 70 -7.42 4.65 -17.57
N LEU A 71 -8.24 4.57 -18.62
CA LEU A 71 -8.02 3.67 -19.76
C LEU A 71 -6.65 3.87 -20.43
N PHE A 72 -6.14 5.11 -20.43
CA PHE A 72 -4.85 5.47 -21.01
C PHE A 72 -3.74 5.54 -19.97
N PHE A 73 -3.89 4.86 -18.82
CA PHE A 73 -2.90 4.85 -17.74
C PHE A 73 -2.62 6.22 -17.08
N GLN A 74 -3.45 7.23 -17.33
CA GLN A 74 -3.39 8.53 -16.64
C GLN A 74 -3.94 8.46 -15.22
N GLU A 75 -3.40 9.24 -14.30
CA GLU A 75 -3.99 9.42 -12.96
C GLU A 75 -5.35 10.09 -13.09
N LYS A 76 -6.40 9.50 -12.52
CA LYS A 76 -7.75 10.07 -12.62
C LYS A 76 -7.92 11.36 -11.79
N ALA A 77 -7.04 11.59 -10.81
CA ALA A 77 -7.03 12.77 -9.96
C ALA A 77 -5.62 13.06 -9.42
N LEU A 78 -5.20 14.33 -9.46
CA LEU A 78 -3.89 14.78 -8.95
C LEU A 78 -3.99 15.48 -7.59
N SER A 79 -5.20 15.79 -7.13
CA SER A 79 -5.46 16.33 -5.80
C SER A 79 -6.88 15.96 -5.36
N SER A 80 -7.18 16.21 -4.09
CA SER A 80 -8.54 16.05 -3.55
C SER A 80 -9.54 17.12 -4.05
N ARG A 81 -9.07 18.09 -4.86
CA ARG A 81 -9.87 19.18 -5.40
C ARG A 81 -10.43 18.83 -6.80
N GLY A 82 -11.57 19.42 -7.14
CA GLY A 82 -12.20 19.27 -8.46
C GLY A 82 -13.14 18.05 -8.57
N SER A 83 -13.68 17.83 -9.77
CA SER A 83 -14.75 16.84 -10.02
C SER A 83 -14.35 15.38 -9.77
N ASN A 84 -13.07 15.05 -9.90
CA ASN A 84 -12.53 13.71 -9.63
C ASN A 84 -11.86 13.61 -8.24
N GLY A 85 -12.03 14.62 -7.38
CA GLY A 85 -11.32 14.71 -6.10
C GLY A 85 -11.51 13.50 -5.19
N ASP A 86 -12.64 12.79 -5.28
CA ASP A 86 -12.90 11.57 -4.50
C ASP A 86 -12.09 10.34 -4.95
N LEU A 87 -11.54 10.36 -6.17
CA LEU A 87 -10.63 9.31 -6.64
C LEU A 87 -9.20 9.51 -6.13
N TYR A 88 -8.84 10.73 -5.72
CA TYR A 88 -7.49 11.01 -5.25
C TYR A 88 -7.20 10.24 -3.96
N LEU A 89 -6.14 9.43 -3.97
CA LEU A 89 -5.73 8.55 -2.87
C LEU A 89 -6.80 7.52 -2.47
N SER A 90 -7.70 7.16 -3.39
CA SER A 90 -8.77 6.18 -3.16
C SER A 90 -8.35 4.71 -3.30
N GLY A 91 -7.06 4.47 -3.53
CA GLY A 91 -6.44 3.16 -3.75
C GLY A 91 -6.47 2.73 -5.22
N ALA A 92 -5.49 1.90 -5.59
CA ALA A 92 -5.36 1.33 -6.92
C ALA A 92 -4.56 0.02 -6.90
N ARG A 93 -4.72 -0.80 -7.94
CA ARG A 93 -3.84 -1.94 -8.18
C ARG A 93 -2.61 -1.48 -8.95
N VAL A 94 -1.43 -1.78 -8.44
CA VAL A 94 -0.13 -1.43 -9.01
C VAL A 94 0.77 -2.64 -8.85
N GLU A 95 1.38 -3.12 -9.94
CA GLU A 95 2.36 -4.24 -9.90
C GLU A 95 1.87 -5.48 -9.14
N ASN A 96 0.59 -5.86 -9.33
CA ASN A 96 -0.04 -6.97 -8.62
C ASN A 96 -0.05 -6.83 -7.08
N TRP A 97 0.09 -5.61 -6.58
CA TRP A 97 -0.19 -5.16 -5.23
C TRP A 97 -1.39 -4.21 -5.23
N PHE A 98 -2.02 -4.05 -4.08
CA PHE A 98 -3.07 -3.06 -3.86
C PHE A 98 -2.47 -1.92 -3.06
N ALA A 99 -2.24 -0.78 -3.72
CA ALA A 99 -1.95 0.47 -3.04
C ALA A 99 -3.21 0.87 -2.27
N SER A 100 -3.12 0.80 -0.94
CA SER A 100 -4.26 0.97 -0.05
C SER A 100 -5.02 2.27 -0.28
N ASN A 101 -6.34 2.25 -0.13
CA ASN A 101 -7.13 3.48 -0.08
C ASN A 101 -6.79 4.25 1.20
N LEU A 102 -6.00 5.33 1.08
CA LEU A 102 -5.54 6.15 2.21
C LEU A 102 -6.70 6.92 2.87
N ARG A 103 -7.84 7.02 2.20
CA ARG A 103 -9.07 7.68 2.66
C ARG A 103 -10.14 6.69 3.12
N SER A 104 -9.84 5.40 3.15
CA SER A 104 -10.79 4.37 3.59
C SER A 104 -11.11 4.47 5.08
N LYS A 105 -12.25 3.92 5.50
CA LYS A 105 -12.58 3.79 6.93
C LYS A 105 -11.52 2.99 7.71
N CYS A 106 -10.85 2.01 7.09
CA CYS A 106 -9.76 1.27 7.73
C CYS A 106 -8.57 2.21 8.03
N MET A 107 -8.15 3.04 7.06
CA MET A 107 -7.07 4.01 7.24
C MET A 107 -7.44 5.18 8.15
N GLN A 108 -8.73 5.48 8.32
CA GLN A 108 -9.13 6.49 9.29
C GLN A 108 -8.89 6.10 10.75
N ARG A 109 -8.67 4.81 11.06
CA ARG A 109 -8.32 4.36 12.42
C ARG A 109 -6.86 4.64 12.80
N TRP A 110 -6.01 4.90 11.82
CA TRP A 110 -4.60 5.21 12.05
C TRP A 110 -4.44 6.63 12.57
N THR A 111 -3.51 6.82 13.49
CA THR A 111 -3.11 8.16 13.96
C THR A 111 -2.10 8.78 12.99
N GLU A 112 -1.92 10.10 13.07
CA GLU A 112 -0.85 10.77 12.32
C GLU A 112 0.54 10.25 12.71
N ALA A 113 0.71 9.85 13.98
CA ALA A 113 1.95 9.26 14.47
C ALA A 113 2.22 7.90 13.82
N ASP A 114 1.21 7.04 13.67
CA ASP A 114 1.36 5.75 12.98
C ASP A 114 1.80 5.93 11.53
N PHE A 115 1.25 6.93 10.83
CA PHE A 115 1.65 7.27 9.46
C PHE A 115 3.09 7.76 9.39
N ALA A 116 3.47 8.70 10.26
CA ALA A 116 4.83 9.23 10.28
C ALA A 116 5.86 8.15 10.66
N GLU A 117 5.52 7.27 11.61
CA GLU A 117 6.36 6.13 11.99
C GLU A 117 6.52 5.17 10.81
N LEU A 118 5.43 4.76 10.17
CA LEU A 118 5.47 3.88 9.00
C LEU A 118 6.40 4.43 7.90
N LEU A 119 6.24 5.70 7.55
CA LEU A 119 7.03 6.34 6.49
C LEU A 119 8.52 6.47 6.86
N GLN A 120 8.85 6.44 8.16
CA GLN A 120 10.23 6.51 8.65
C GLN A 120 10.89 5.14 8.81
N THR A 121 10.13 4.13 9.21
CA THR A 121 10.67 2.85 9.69
C THR A 121 10.25 1.65 8.87
N GLY A 122 9.24 1.81 8.00
CA GLY A 122 8.64 0.68 7.30
C GLY A 122 7.61 -0.10 8.09
N LYS A 123 7.41 0.18 9.37
CA LYS A 123 6.52 -0.59 10.24
C LYS A 123 5.91 0.21 11.37
N THR A 124 4.80 -0.28 11.88
CA THR A 124 4.21 0.12 13.16
C THR A 124 3.94 -1.14 13.99
N MET A 125 3.39 -1.01 15.19
CA MET A 125 3.03 -2.17 16.02
C MET A 125 2.18 -3.22 15.30
N ASN A 126 1.26 -2.77 14.43
CA ASN A 126 0.30 -3.64 13.77
C ASN A 126 0.41 -3.59 12.24
N PHE A 127 1.48 -3.03 11.68
CA PHE A 127 1.61 -2.93 10.23
C PHE A 127 3.05 -2.98 9.77
N THR A 128 3.23 -3.46 8.55
CA THR A 128 4.50 -3.36 7.85
C THR A 128 4.21 -3.03 6.40
N ALA A 129 4.96 -2.09 5.84
CA ALA A 129 4.99 -1.82 4.42
C ALA A 129 5.49 -3.07 3.67
N LEU A 130 4.85 -3.32 2.53
CA LEU A 130 5.09 -4.46 1.67
C LEU A 130 4.99 -4.01 0.21
N GLY A 131 5.59 -4.76 -0.70
CA GLY A 131 5.60 -4.43 -2.12
C GLY A 131 6.37 -3.14 -2.41
N SER A 132 6.01 -2.42 -3.48
CA SER A 132 6.72 -1.21 -3.92
C SER A 132 6.79 -0.08 -2.90
N MET A 133 5.97 -0.10 -1.85
CA MET A 133 6.09 0.85 -0.74
C MET A 133 7.39 0.65 0.06
N THR A 134 8.00 -0.53 0.06
CA THR A 134 9.30 -0.75 0.72
C THR A 134 10.39 0.11 0.07
N GLU A 135 10.42 0.18 -1.26
CA GLU A 135 11.39 0.99 -2.02
C GLU A 135 11.17 2.49 -1.81
N VAL A 136 9.92 2.93 -1.72
CA VAL A 136 9.58 4.32 -1.40
C VAL A 136 10.11 4.69 -0.02
N ILE A 137 10.02 3.78 0.94
CA ILE A 137 10.53 4.01 2.29
C ILE A 137 12.05 3.98 2.29
N ASP A 138 12.65 2.96 1.65
CA ASP A 138 14.09 2.77 1.63
C ASP A 138 14.82 3.92 0.93
N HIS A 139 14.35 4.34 -0.25
CA HIS A 139 15.06 5.30 -1.07
C HIS A 139 14.54 6.75 -0.96
N SER A 140 13.48 7.00 -0.17
CA SER A 140 12.88 8.34 -0.10
C SER A 140 12.39 8.71 1.30
N THR A 141 11.28 8.14 1.79
CA THR A 141 10.58 8.72 2.93
C THR A 141 11.34 8.59 4.24
N GLN A 142 12.19 7.57 4.41
CA GLN A 142 13.01 7.43 5.62
C GLN A 142 13.99 8.61 5.83
N HIS A 143 14.37 9.28 4.74
CA HIS A 143 15.32 10.40 4.75
C HIS A 143 14.64 11.77 4.93
N LEU A 144 13.31 11.80 5.00
CA LEU A 144 12.57 13.03 5.26
C LEU A 144 12.74 13.49 6.72
N LYS A 145 12.67 14.80 6.93
CA LYS A 145 12.61 15.36 8.27
C LYS A 145 11.32 14.91 8.96
N ARG A 146 11.37 14.76 10.28
CA ARG A 146 10.18 14.37 11.07
C ARG A 146 9.00 15.32 10.87
N ASP A 147 9.26 16.63 10.73
CA ASP A 147 8.22 17.63 10.45
C ASP A 147 7.55 17.42 9.09
N ASP A 148 8.30 16.99 8.07
CA ASP A 148 7.77 16.69 6.74
C ASP A 148 6.91 15.42 6.78
N LEU A 149 7.32 14.39 7.53
CA LEU A 149 6.54 13.18 7.75
C LEU A 149 5.23 13.46 8.48
N GLN A 150 5.27 14.31 9.50
CA GLN A 150 4.07 14.77 10.21
C GLN A 150 3.16 15.61 9.31
N ALA A 151 3.72 16.47 8.46
CA ALA A 151 2.96 17.25 7.50
C ALA A 151 2.23 16.34 6.50
N ILE A 152 2.91 15.33 5.95
CA ILE A 152 2.31 14.30 5.09
C ILE A 152 1.16 13.60 5.82
N ALA A 153 1.39 13.14 7.05
CA ALA A 153 0.39 12.45 7.84
C ALA A 153 -0.85 13.33 8.09
N MET A 154 -0.65 14.58 8.53
CA MET A 154 -1.70 15.57 8.75
C MET A 154 -2.55 15.78 7.49
N TYR A 155 -1.89 15.98 6.34
CA TYR A 155 -2.60 16.18 5.09
C TYR A 155 -3.44 14.96 4.71
N VAL A 156 -2.85 13.76 4.67
CA VAL A 156 -3.57 12.53 4.30
C VAL A 156 -4.74 12.27 5.23
N LYS A 157 -4.55 12.46 6.54
CA LYS A 157 -5.59 12.28 7.56
C LYS A 157 -6.73 13.29 7.48
N SER A 158 -6.46 14.50 6.98
CA SER A 158 -7.48 15.54 6.81
C SER A 158 -8.47 15.26 5.66
N LEU A 159 -8.12 14.35 4.75
CA LEU A 159 -8.92 14.09 3.56
C LEU A 159 -10.23 13.37 3.92
N LYS A 160 -11.31 13.80 3.26
CA LYS A 160 -12.65 13.22 3.46
C LYS A 160 -12.63 11.72 3.16
N PRO A 161 -13.21 10.88 4.03
CA PRO A 161 -13.25 9.45 3.79
C PRO A 161 -14.01 9.11 2.50
N VAL A 162 -13.48 8.17 1.71
CA VAL A 162 -14.14 7.66 0.51
C VAL A 162 -14.29 6.15 0.66
N ALA A 163 -15.53 5.68 0.57
CA ALA A 163 -15.83 4.26 0.66
C ALA A 163 -15.34 3.53 -0.60
N SER A 164 -14.70 2.38 -0.42
CA SER A 164 -14.55 1.42 -1.50
C SER A 164 -15.91 0.75 -1.76
N THR A 165 -16.30 0.64 -3.03
CA THR A 165 -17.66 0.31 -3.48
C THR A 165 -17.98 -1.18 -3.54
N GLU A 166 -17.15 -2.06 -2.98
CA GLU A 166 -17.38 -3.51 -3.04
C GLU A 166 -18.20 -4.02 -1.84
N ALA A 167 -19.25 -4.79 -2.15
CA ALA A 167 -20.07 -5.46 -1.16
C ALA A 167 -19.30 -6.60 -0.48
N ALA A 168 -19.24 -6.58 0.85
CA ALA A 168 -18.53 -7.58 1.63
C ALA A 168 -19.38 -8.86 1.79
N ALA A 169 -18.90 -9.99 1.23
CA ALA A 169 -19.47 -11.30 1.51
C ALA A 169 -19.19 -11.72 2.96
N LYS A 170 -20.20 -12.20 3.69
CA LYS A 170 -20.03 -12.65 5.07
C LYS A 170 -19.22 -13.96 5.11
N PRO A 171 -18.19 -14.07 5.96
CA PRO A 171 -17.44 -15.32 6.15
C PRO A 171 -18.33 -16.51 6.53
N ALA A 172 -18.27 -17.58 5.72
CA ALA A 172 -18.90 -18.85 6.05
C ALA A 172 -18.21 -19.54 7.26
N THR A 173 -19.00 -20.02 8.24
CA THR A 173 -18.50 -20.69 9.45
C THR A 173 -17.54 -21.84 9.15
N ALA A 174 -17.86 -22.65 8.12
CA ALA A 174 -17.01 -23.78 7.72
C ALA A 174 -15.65 -23.32 7.16
N SER A 175 -15.58 -22.18 6.47
CA SER A 175 -14.31 -21.59 6.01
C SER A 175 -13.46 -21.14 7.19
N VAL A 176 -14.06 -20.42 8.14
CA VAL A 176 -13.38 -19.96 9.36
C VAL A 176 -12.82 -21.14 10.16
N GLN A 177 -13.58 -22.23 10.32
CA GLN A 177 -13.12 -23.42 11.05
C GLN A 177 -11.91 -24.11 10.39
N ARG A 178 -11.96 -24.33 9.06
CA ARG A 178 -10.82 -24.91 8.33
C ARG A 178 -9.61 -23.97 8.39
N GLY A 179 -9.83 -22.67 8.23
CA GLY A 179 -8.80 -21.65 8.31
C GLY A 179 -8.12 -21.59 9.67
N ALA A 180 -8.85 -21.81 10.77
CA ALA A 180 -8.30 -21.84 12.13
C ALA A 180 -7.27 -22.97 12.33
N ALA A 181 -7.58 -24.17 11.82
CA ALA A 181 -6.68 -25.31 11.90
C ALA A 181 -5.40 -25.06 11.09
N LEU A 182 -5.55 -24.56 9.87
CA LEU A 182 -4.42 -24.21 9.00
C LEU A 182 -3.55 -23.08 9.59
N TYR A 183 -4.18 -22.04 10.15
CA TYR A 183 -3.48 -20.95 10.82
C TYR A 183 -2.63 -21.45 12.00
N THR A 184 -3.19 -22.35 12.81
CA THR A 184 -2.48 -22.95 13.94
C THR A 184 -1.26 -23.73 13.48
N GLN A 185 -1.36 -24.43 12.34
CA GLN A 185 -0.27 -25.25 11.80
C GLN A 185 0.83 -24.43 11.14
N HIS A 186 0.49 -23.35 10.43
CA HIS A 186 1.43 -22.65 9.54
C HIS A 186 1.80 -21.23 9.96
N CYS A 187 0.98 -20.55 10.77
CA CYS A 187 1.09 -19.11 10.99
C CYS A 187 1.29 -18.74 12.47
N ALA A 188 0.69 -19.50 13.38
CA ALA A 188 0.60 -19.15 14.80
C ALA A 188 1.97 -19.10 15.51
N ALA A 189 3.00 -19.78 14.99
CA ALA A 189 4.35 -19.74 15.56
C ALA A 189 4.95 -18.32 15.55
N CYS A 190 4.61 -17.50 14.53
CA CYS A 190 5.11 -16.13 14.39
C CYS A 190 4.03 -15.10 14.77
N HIS A 191 2.81 -15.27 14.27
CA HIS A 191 1.72 -14.32 14.48
C HIS A 191 0.95 -14.52 15.79
N GLN A 192 1.35 -15.51 16.60
CA GLN A 192 0.72 -15.94 17.85
C GLN A 192 -0.69 -16.55 17.65
N PRO A 193 -1.13 -17.47 18.53
CA PRO A 193 -2.48 -18.05 18.44
C PRO A 193 -3.62 -17.02 18.56
N ASN A 194 -3.35 -15.88 19.22
CA ASN A 194 -4.30 -14.78 19.37
C ASN A 194 -4.14 -13.69 18.28
N GLY A 195 -3.29 -13.91 17.28
CA GLY A 195 -3.05 -12.96 16.20
C GLY A 195 -2.37 -11.65 16.64
N GLN A 196 -1.83 -11.55 17.85
CA GLN A 196 -1.18 -10.32 18.31
C GLN A 196 0.22 -10.12 17.73
N GLY A 197 0.81 -11.16 17.16
CA GLY A 197 2.20 -11.12 16.70
C GLY A 197 3.18 -10.88 17.83
N VAL A 198 4.36 -10.42 17.47
CA VAL A 198 5.42 -10.02 18.41
C VAL A 198 5.81 -8.58 18.05
N PRO A 199 5.65 -7.61 18.97
CA PRO A 199 5.95 -6.20 18.72
C PRO A 199 7.27 -6.00 17.97
N LEU A 200 7.22 -5.21 16.90
CA LEU A 200 8.37 -4.85 16.04
C LEU A 200 9.06 -6.01 15.30
N ALA A 201 8.63 -7.25 15.49
CA ALA A 201 9.17 -8.45 14.85
C ALA A 201 8.15 -9.11 13.90
N PHE A 202 6.96 -9.48 14.40
CA PHE A 202 5.90 -10.07 13.60
C PHE A 202 4.62 -9.23 13.79
N PRO A 203 4.05 -8.65 12.72
CA PRO A 203 2.94 -7.74 12.86
C PRO A 203 1.71 -8.45 13.43
N GLY A 204 1.00 -7.75 14.31
CA GLY A 204 -0.31 -8.19 14.79
C GLY A 204 -1.33 -8.25 13.65
N LEU A 205 -2.04 -9.36 13.55
CA LEU A 205 -3.17 -9.58 12.64
C LEU A 205 -4.51 -9.25 13.30
N ALA A 206 -4.57 -9.28 14.63
CA ALA A 206 -5.72 -8.87 15.43
C ALA A 206 -5.97 -7.36 15.31
N ALA A 207 -7.23 -6.97 15.11
CA ALA A 207 -7.63 -5.58 14.88
C ALA A 207 -6.81 -4.82 13.81
N ASN A 208 -6.18 -5.55 12.88
CA ASN A 208 -5.29 -4.97 11.89
C ASN A 208 -6.10 -4.30 10.77
N ALA A 209 -5.90 -2.98 10.62
CA ALA A 209 -6.66 -2.19 9.65
C ALA A 209 -6.50 -2.70 8.21
N THR A 210 -5.32 -3.18 7.83
CA THR A 210 -5.01 -3.66 6.48
C THR A 210 -5.63 -5.00 6.18
N VAL A 211 -5.61 -5.91 7.16
CA VAL A 211 -6.37 -7.17 7.08
C VAL A 211 -7.86 -6.87 6.93
N GLN A 212 -8.35 -5.82 7.57
CA GLN A 212 -9.75 -5.41 7.52
C GLN A 212 -10.12 -4.58 6.28
N CYS A 213 -9.16 -4.14 5.47
CA CYS A 213 -9.48 -3.40 4.25
C CYS A 213 -10.19 -4.33 3.24
N ILE A 214 -11.02 -3.72 2.39
CA ILE A 214 -11.97 -4.47 1.56
C ILE A 214 -11.28 -5.40 0.57
N ASP A 215 -10.25 -4.92 -0.16
CA ASP A 215 -9.50 -5.76 -1.10
C ASP A 215 -8.54 -6.72 -0.36
N PRO A 216 -8.72 -8.05 -0.46
CA PRO A 216 -7.86 -9.02 0.22
C PRO A 216 -6.53 -9.28 -0.52
N LEU A 217 -6.28 -8.65 -1.68
CA LEU A 217 -5.13 -8.92 -2.55
C LEU A 217 -3.80 -9.00 -1.80
N ASN A 218 -3.50 -8.01 -0.95
CA ASN A 218 -2.23 -7.96 -0.23
C ASN A 218 -2.10 -9.11 0.77
N ALA A 219 -3.16 -9.46 1.50
CA ALA A 219 -3.14 -10.57 2.44
C ALA A 219 -2.93 -11.91 1.73
N ILE A 220 -3.59 -12.10 0.58
CA ILE A 220 -3.41 -13.30 -0.26
C ILE A 220 -1.97 -13.36 -0.80
N ARG A 221 -1.48 -12.26 -1.37
CA ARG A 221 -0.16 -12.20 -2.01
C ARG A 221 0.97 -12.48 -1.02
N VAL A 222 0.91 -11.90 0.18
CA VAL A 222 1.94 -12.10 1.21
C VAL A 222 2.01 -13.56 1.65
N ILE A 223 0.88 -14.26 1.73
CA ILE A 223 0.89 -15.70 2.05
C ILE A 223 1.46 -16.51 0.87
N LEU A 224 1.08 -16.17 -0.37
CA LEU A 224 1.56 -16.88 -1.56
C LEU A 224 3.06 -16.70 -1.78
N ALA A 225 3.53 -15.46 -1.80
CA ALA A 225 4.88 -15.07 -2.24
C ALA A 225 5.84 -14.80 -1.08
N GLY A 226 5.35 -14.78 0.16
CA GLY A 226 6.12 -14.28 1.30
C GLY A 226 6.26 -12.76 1.27
N GLY A 227 7.13 -12.25 2.12
CA GLY A 227 7.46 -10.83 2.17
C GLY A 227 8.59 -10.55 3.14
N ALA A 228 9.24 -9.41 2.97
CA ALA A 228 10.27 -8.93 3.89
C ALA A 228 9.92 -7.52 4.35
N THR A 229 10.21 -7.22 5.61
CA THR A 229 10.13 -5.83 6.09
C THR A 229 11.31 -5.04 5.56
N VAL A 230 11.08 -3.79 5.16
CA VAL A 230 12.14 -2.88 4.73
C VAL A 230 13.13 -2.61 5.87
N GLN A 231 14.41 -2.52 5.55
CA GLN A 231 15.45 -2.05 6.47
C GLN A 231 15.56 -0.54 6.35
N THR A 232 15.54 0.18 7.46
CA THR A 232 15.77 1.62 7.48
C THR A 232 16.83 1.98 8.50
N GLU A 233 17.37 3.20 8.44
CA GLU A 233 18.31 3.69 9.46
C GLU A 233 17.74 3.63 10.88
N LYS A 234 16.41 3.77 11.02
CA LYS A 234 15.69 3.71 12.30
C LYS A 234 15.13 2.32 12.63
N SER A 235 15.18 1.39 11.68
CA SER A 235 14.75 0.00 11.83
C SER A 235 15.61 -0.92 10.95
N PRO A 236 16.85 -1.23 11.37
CA PRO A 236 17.79 -1.98 10.53
C PRO A 236 17.46 -3.49 10.46
N GLN A 237 16.60 -3.98 11.34
CA GLN A 237 16.22 -5.39 11.37
C GLN A 237 15.14 -5.67 10.32
N SER A 238 15.43 -6.62 9.42
CA SER A 238 14.44 -7.17 8.48
C SER A 238 13.89 -8.49 8.99
N MET A 239 12.58 -8.64 8.90
CA MET A 239 11.87 -9.88 9.20
C MET A 239 11.27 -10.42 7.91
N VAL A 240 11.38 -11.74 7.72
CA VAL A 240 10.92 -12.41 6.50
C VAL A 240 9.78 -13.35 6.85
N MET A 241 8.68 -13.21 6.12
CA MET A 241 7.61 -14.20 6.06
C MET A 241 7.88 -15.13 4.88
N PRO A 242 8.01 -16.45 5.09
CA PRO A 242 8.26 -17.39 4.01
C PRO A 242 7.06 -17.50 3.06
N PRO A 243 7.29 -17.85 1.78
CA PRO A 243 6.21 -18.14 0.85
C PRO A 243 5.53 -19.47 1.19
N PHE A 244 4.21 -19.49 1.19
CA PHE A 244 3.40 -20.70 1.36
C PHE A 244 2.72 -21.15 0.06
N GLY A 245 2.93 -20.45 -1.05
CA GLY A 245 2.30 -20.77 -2.33
C GLY A 245 2.55 -22.21 -2.79
N GLU A 246 3.75 -22.74 -2.63
CA GLU A 246 4.05 -24.12 -3.06
C GLU A 246 3.64 -25.19 -2.03
N VAL A 247 3.24 -24.78 -0.82
CA VAL A 247 2.87 -25.69 0.28
C VAL A 247 1.36 -25.82 0.43
N LEU A 248 0.63 -24.72 0.19
CA LEU A 248 -0.81 -24.61 0.38
C LEU A 248 -1.52 -24.39 -0.93
N ASP A 249 -2.64 -25.08 -1.13
CA ASP A 249 -3.51 -24.88 -2.28
C ASP A 249 -4.36 -23.59 -2.16
N ASP A 250 -5.03 -23.22 -3.26
CA ASP A 250 -5.85 -22.01 -3.33
C ASP A 250 -6.99 -21.98 -2.30
N ARG A 251 -7.55 -23.15 -1.95
CA ARG A 251 -8.65 -23.24 -0.99
C ARG A 251 -8.14 -23.08 0.43
N GLN A 252 -7.01 -23.71 0.77
CA GLN A 252 -6.37 -23.59 2.07
C GLN A 252 -5.98 -22.14 2.36
N ILE A 253 -5.37 -21.44 1.39
CA ILE A 253 -5.04 -20.02 1.54
C ILE A 253 -6.31 -19.17 1.68
N ALA A 254 -7.35 -19.43 0.88
CA ALA A 254 -8.63 -18.72 1.00
C ALA A 254 -9.25 -18.88 2.40
N ASP A 255 -9.23 -20.10 2.95
CA ASP A 255 -9.73 -20.40 4.29
C ASP A 255 -8.87 -19.71 5.39
N ILE A 256 -7.54 -19.71 5.27
CA ILE A 256 -6.63 -19.00 6.20
C ILE A 256 -6.93 -17.49 6.20
N VAL A 257 -6.96 -16.87 5.01
CA VAL A 257 -7.19 -15.41 4.91
C VAL A 257 -8.57 -15.07 5.44
N THR A 258 -9.60 -15.88 5.15
CA THR A 258 -10.95 -15.70 5.69
C THR A 258 -10.97 -15.79 7.21
N TYR A 259 -10.29 -16.78 7.80
CA TYR A 259 -10.17 -16.91 9.25
C TYR A 259 -9.53 -15.66 9.89
N ILE A 260 -8.39 -15.21 9.35
CA ILE A 260 -7.69 -14.02 9.84
C ILE A 260 -8.59 -12.78 9.75
N ARG A 261 -9.34 -12.62 8.65
CA ARG A 261 -10.25 -11.49 8.39
C ARG A 261 -11.54 -11.50 9.22
N ALA A 262 -11.88 -12.63 9.84
CA ALA A 262 -13.10 -12.84 10.61
C ALA A 262 -12.88 -12.98 12.13
N THR A 263 -11.62 -13.01 12.58
CA THR A 263 -11.25 -13.34 13.98
C THR A 263 -10.58 -12.15 14.67
N TRP A 264 -10.52 -12.16 16.00
CA TRP A 264 -9.83 -11.16 16.83
C TRP A 264 -10.27 -9.71 16.58
N GLY A 265 -11.58 -9.51 16.44
CA GLY A 265 -12.17 -8.18 16.20
C GLY A 265 -12.12 -7.72 14.75
N ASN A 266 -11.63 -8.56 13.82
CA ASN A 266 -11.72 -8.30 12.39
C ASN A 266 -13.11 -8.67 11.86
N SER A 267 -13.64 -7.86 10.95
CA SER A 267 -14.97 -8.01 10.36
C SER A 267 -14.95 -7.74 8.86
N ALA A 268 -14.03 -8.38 8.15
CA ALA A 268 -13.87 -8.23 6.72
C ALA A 268 -14.46 -9.41 5.92
N SER A 269 -14.56 -9.22 4.60
CA SER A 269 -15.24 -10.16 3.72
C SER A 269 -14.53 -11.51 3.62
N GLU A 270 -15.31 -12.55 3.31
CA GLU A 270 -14.78 -13.85 2.90
C GLU A 270 -13.85 -13.70 1.68
N VAL A 271 -12.83 -14.55 1.64
CA VAL A 271 -11.96 -14.72 0.49
C VAL A 271 -12.28 -16.04 -0.18
N SER A 272 -12.57 -15.99 -1.47
CA SER A 272 -12.87 -17.16 -2.29
C SER A 272 -11.59 -17.81 -2.83
N ARG A 273 -11.71 -19.11 -3.15
CA ARG A 273 -10.66 -19.85 -3.87
C ARG A 273 -10.28 -19.18 -5.19
N ASP A 274 -11.25 -18.66 -5.93
CA ASP A 274 -11.01 -18.08 -7.25
C ASP A 274 -10.26 -16.74 -7.16
N GLN A 275 -10.50 -15.96 -6.10
CA GLN A 275 -9.66 -14.80 -5.80
C GLN A 275 -8.20 -15.24 -5.61
N VAL A 276 -7.93 -16.26 -4.78
CA VAL A 276 -6.56 -16.76 -4.57
C VAL A 276 -5.93 -17.27 -5.85
N LYS A 277 -6.66 -18.07 -6.63
CA LYS A 277 -6.21 -18.57 -7.93
C LYS A 277 -5.81 -17.43 -8.88
N THR A 278 -6.58 -16.36 -8.90
CA THR A 278 -6.30 -15.16 -9.71
C THR A 278 -5.01 -14.49 -9.27
N VAL A 279 -4.82 -14.28 -7.97
CA VAL A 279 -3.57 -13.70 -7.44
C VAL A 279 -2.37 -14.60 -7.74
N ARG A 280 -2.51 -15.90 -7.52
CA ARG A 280 -1.46 -16.89 -7.78
C ARG A 280 -1.01 -16.87 -9.24
N ALA A 281 -1.94 -16.78 -10.19
CA ALA A 281 -1.60 -16.68 -11.61
C ALA A 281 -0.84 -15.37 -11.92
N ALA A 282 -1.22 -14.26 -11.27
CA ALA A 282 -0.62 -12.95 -11.52
C ALA A 282 0.81 -12.79 -10.98
N ILE A 283 1.24 -13.59 -10.00
CA ILE A 283 2.58 -13.49 -9.37
C ILE A 283 3.63 -14.45 -9.93
N LYS A 284 3.25 -15.36 -10.84
CA LYS A 284 4.17 -16.36 -11.44
C LYS A 284 5.04 -15.79 -12.58
N HIS A 285 4.93 -14.49 -12.84
CA HIS A 285 5.66 -13.74 -13.86
C HIS A 285 6.34 -12.55 -13.21
#